data_AF-A0A455UAC1-F1
#
_entry.id   AF-A0A455UAC1-F1
#
_cell.length_a   1.000
_cell.length_b   1.000
_cell.length_c   1.000
_cell.angle_alpha   90.00
_cell.angle_beta   90.00
_cell.angle_gamma   90.00
#
_symmetry.space_group_name_H-M   'P 1'
#
loop_
_entity.id
_entity.type
_entity.pdbx_description
1 polymer ?
#
loop_
_entity_poly.entity_id
_entity_poly.type
_entity_poly.pdbx_seq_one_letter_code
_entity_poly.pdbx_strand_id
1 'polypeptide(L)'
;MREDANDASLNGEVISEEQRHPPDTTMAMVIYALYLASFFLGFTSLIGVIIAYVYKGKGPAWLDEHYRYQIRTFWIGLLYGVVFSILTLVVIGFPLLLALAVWLIIRCVKGFKGLQEKRAPSNVDTWLF
;
A
#
# COMPACT_ATOMS: atom_id res chain seq x y z
N MET A 1 -54.81 -21.09 -34.48
CA MET A 1 -54.55 -21.59 -33.11
C MET A 1 -53.29 -22.47 -33.03
N ARG A 2 -52.35 -22.35 -33.98
CA ARG A 2 -50.99 -22.94 -33.87
C ARG A 2 -49.90 -21.87 -33.97
N GLU A 3 -50.21 -20.71 -34.54
CA GLU A 3 -49.31 -19.55 -34.64
C GLU A 3 -49.11 -18.86 -33.28
N ASP A 4 -50.15 -18.79 -32.46
CA ASP A 4 -50.13 -18.21 -31.11
C ASP A 4 -49.18 -18.91 -30.13
N ALA A 5 -49.08 -20.24 -30.22
CA ALA A 5 -48.17 -21.02 -29.38
C ALA A 5 -46.70 -20.91 -29.84
N ASN A 6 -46.47 -20.77 -31.14
CA ASN A 6 -45.13 -20.67 -31.72
C ASN A 6 -44.52 -19.28 -31.49
N ASP A 7 -45.33 -18.23 -31.60
CA ASP A 7 -44.92 -16.86 -31.30
C ASP A 7 -44.60 -16.70 -29.81
N ALA A 8 -45.34 -17.36 -28.92
CA ALA A 8 -45.06 -17.37 -27.49
C ALA A 8 -43.75 -18.09 -27.13
N SER A 9 -43.40 -19.20 -27.79
CA SER A 9 -42.14 -19.90 -27.54
C SER A 9 -40.94 -19.17 -28.15
N LEU A 10 -41.08 -18.62 -29.36
CA LEU A 10 -40.06 -17.79 -29.99
C LEU A 10 -39.79 -16.53 -29.17
N ASN A 11 -40.84 -15.84 -28.72
CA ASN A 11 -40.68 -14.70 -27.82
C ASN A 11 -40.06 -15.13 -26.49
N GLY A 12 -40.49 -16.24 -25.88
CA GLY A 12 -39.90 -16.76 -24.64
C GLY A 12 -38.43 -17.14 -24.76
N GLU A 13 -38.01 -17.69 -25.90
CA GLU A 13 -36.62 -18.06 -26.20
C GLU A 13 -35.74 -16.83 -26.49
N VAL A 14 -36.27 -15.86 -27.24
CA VAL A 14 -35.59 -14.59 -27.53
C VAL A 14 -35.43 -13.73 -26.26
N ILE A 15 -36.42 -13.70 -25.37
CA ILE A 15 -36.32 -13.00 -24.06
C ILE A 15 -35.30 -13.69 -23.14
N SER A 16 -35.06 -14.99 -23.31
CA SER A 16 -34.11 -15.77 -22.50
C SER A 16 -32.65 -15.64 -22.95
N GLU A 17 -32.43 -15.33 -24.24
CA GLU A 17 -31.10 -15.12 -24.84
C GLU A 17 -30.59 -13.68 -24.65
N GLU A 18 -31.46 -12.67 -24.74
CA GLU A 18 -31.05 -11.25 -24.77
C GLU A 18 -30.51 -10.72 -23.42
N GLN A 19 -30.69 -11.44 -22.31
CA GLN A 19 -30.32 -10.98 -20.97
C GLN A 19 -29.28 -11.85 -20.22
N ARG A 20 -28.38 -12.53 -20.94
CA ARG A 20 -27.17 -13.12 -20.33
C ARG A 20 -25.94 -12.24 -20.54
N HIS A 21 -25.91 -11.07 -19.90
CA HIS A 21 -24.64 -10.38 -19.72
C HIS A 21 -23.81 -11.19 -18.71
N PRO A 22 -22.62 -11.70 -19.07
CA PRO A 22 -21.76 -12.34 -18.08
C PRO A 22 -21.50 -11.33 -16.95
N PRO A 23 -21.58 -11.75 -15.67
CA PRO A 23 -21.37 -10.83 -14.56
C PRO A 23 -19.98 -10.20 -14.68
N ASP A 24 -19.89 -8.87 -14.58
CA ASP A 24 -18.62 -8.16 -14.62
C ASP A 24 -17.82 -8.44 -13.33
N THR A 25 -16.86 -9.36 -13.43
CA THR A 25 -15.98 -9.74 -12.32
C THR A 25 -14.72 -8.87 -12.22
N THR A 26 -14.53 -7.90 -13.13
CA THR A 26 -13.30 -7.10 -13.22
C THR A 26 -13.05 -6.33 -11.93
N MET A 27 -14.09 -5.66 -11.41
CA MET A 27 -14.01 -4.89 -10.16
C MET A 27 -13.67 -5.79 -8.96
N ALA A 28 -14.24 -6.99 -8.89
CA ALA A 28 -13.92 -7.96 -7.85
C ALA A 28 -12.46 -8.43 -7.94
N MET A 29 -11.94 -8.66 -9.15
CA MET A 29 -10.55 -9.04 -9.38
C MET A 29 -9.57 -7.91 -9.02
N VAL A 30 -9.92 -6.66 -9.35
CA VAL A 30 -9.18 -5.46 -8.93
C VAL A 30 -9.12 -5.38 -7.40
N ILE A 31 -10.25 -5.58 -6.70
CA ILE A 31 -10.28 -5.59 -5.22
C ILE A 31 -9.36 -6.68 -4.66
N TYR A 32 -9.38 -7.89 -5.21
CA TYR A 32 -8.46 -8.96 -4.79
C TYR A 32 -6.99 -8.60 -5.01
N ALA A 33 -6.65 -8.00 -6.16
CA ALA A 33 -5.30 -7.52 -6.44
C ALA A 33 -4.87 -6.43 -5.46
N LEU A 34 -5.77 -5.49 -5.13
CA LEU A 34 -5.54 -4.44 -4.13
C LEU A 34 -5.31 -5.03 -2.73
N TYR A 35 -6.10 -6.02 -2.33
CA TYR A 35 -5.90 -6.71 -1.04
C TYR A 35 -4.54 -7.40 -0.98
N LEU A 36 -4.16 -8.09 -2.05
CA LEU A 36 -2.87 -8.76 -2.13
C LEU A 36 -1.71 -7.76 -2.11
N ALA A 37 -1.81 -6.66 -2.86
CA ALA A 37 -0.81 -5.60 -2.87
C ALA A 37 -0.68 -4.90 -1.50
N SER A 38 -1.81 -4.68 -0.82
CA SER A 38 -1.84 -4.08 0.54
C SER A 38 -1.09 -4.95 1.55
N PHE A 39 -1.22 -6.27 1.45
CA PHE A 39 -0.46 -7.21 2.27
C PHE A 39 1.06 -7.08 2.05
N PHE A 40 1.49 -6.97 0.79
CA PHE A 40 2.90 -6.80 0.45
C PHE A 40 3.48 -5.45 0.89
N LEU A 41 2.72 -4.35 0.78
CA LEU A 41 3.21 -3.03 1.15
C LEU A 41 3.50 -2.91 2.66
N GLY A 42 2.70 -3.55 3.52
CA GLY A 42 2.97 -3.62 4.96
C GLY A 42 4.11 -4.57 5.31
N PHE A 43 4.13 -5.75 4.69
CA PHE A 43 5.10 -6.80 5.01
C PHE A 43 6.52 -6.48 4.52
N THR A 44 6.67 -5.82 3.37
CA THR A 44 7.99 -5.43 2.82
C THR A 44 8.74 -4.46 3.75
N SER A 45 8.01 -3.55 4.41
CA SER A 45 8.55 -2.64 5.42
C SER A 45 9.16 -3.40 6.61
N LEU A 46 8.53 -4.50 7.03
CA LEU A 46 9.03 -5.36 8.13
C LEU A 46 10.34 -6.06 7.76
N ILE A 47 10.46 -6.57 6.54
CA ILE A 47 11.71 -7.17 6.05
C ILE A 47 12.84 -6.13 6.08
N GLY A 48 12.56 -4.91 5.63
CA GLY A 48 13.53 -3.81 5.61
C GLY A 48 14.11 -3.50 7.00
N VAL A 49 13.26 -3.40 8.03
CA VAL A 49 13.75 -3.13 9.39
C VAL A 49 14.55 -4.29 9.97
N ILE A 50 14.17 -5.54 9.67
CA ILE A 50 14.94 -6.72 10.10
C ILE A 50 16.34 -6.68 9.50
N ILE A 51 16.46 -6.42 8.19
CA ILE A 51 17.76 -6.28 7.53
C ILE A 51 18.56 -5.15 8.19
N ALA A 52 17.93 -4.00 8.46
CA ALA A 52 18.61 -2.89 9.11
C ALA A 52 19.17 -3.28 10.49
N TYR A 53 18.41 -4.00 11.33
CA TYR A 53 18.93 -4.50 12.61
C TYR A 53 20.06 -5.52 12.46
N VAL A 54 19.97 -6.43 11.48
CA VAL A 54 20.98 -7.47 11.25
C VAL A 54 22.30 -6.90 10.77
N TYR A 55 22.28 -5.81 9.99
CA TYR A 55 23.46 -5.17 9.41
C TYR A 55 23.98 -3.97 10.21
N LYS A 56 23.20 -3.46 11.16
CA LYS A 56 23.64 -2.47 12.13
C LYS A 56 24.90 -2.96 12.86
N GLY A 57 25.94 -2.13 12.89
CA GLY A 57 27.24 -2.42 13.52
C GLY A 57 28.20 -3.29 12.70
N LYS A 58 27.82 -3.74 11.49
CA LYS A 58 28.68 -4.57 10.61
C LYS A 58 29.42 -3.77 9.53
N GLY A 59 29.24 -2.45 9.49
CA GLY A 59 29.78 -1.57 8.46
C GLY A 59 30.47 -0.33 9.04
N PRO A 60 30.99 0.56 8.17
CA PRO A 60 31.54 1.84 8.59
C PRO A 60 30.49 2.73 9.27
N ALA A 61 30.92 3.61 10.17
CA ALA A 61 30.03 4.40 11.03
C ALA A 61 28.92 5.16 10.27
N TRP A 62 29.22 5.72 9.09
CA TRP A 62 28.25 6.43 8.26
C TRP A 62 27.11 5.54 7.73
N LEU A 63 27.35 4.24 7.57
CA LEU A 63 26.34 3.26 7.16
C LEU A 63 25.52 2.79 8.37
N ASP A 64 26.13 2.69 9.55
CA ASP A 64 25.42 2.40 10.80
C ASP A 64 24.38 3.48 11.13
N GLU A 65 24.70 4.74 10.83
CA GLU A 65 23.75 5.85 10.95
C GLU A 65 22.55 5.73 10.00
N HIS A 66 22.75 5.20 8.78
CA HIS A 66 21.64 4.90 7.87
C HIS A 66 20.75 3.80 8.41
N TYR A 67 21.31 2.72 8.96
CA TYR A 67 20.50 1.66 9.57
C TYR A 67 19.71 2.18 10.78
N ARG A 68 20.33 3.00 11.64
CA ARG A 68 19.62 3.68 12.74
C ARG A 68 18.49 4.57 12.22
N TYR A 69 18.73 5.33 11.15
CA TYR A 69 17.72 6.19 10.53
C TYR A 69 16.53 5.40 9.98
N GLN A 70 16.80 4.27 9.30
CA GLN A 70 15.77 3.37 8.78
C GLN A 70 14.95 2.74 9.90
N ILE A 71 15.61 2.22 10.94
CA ILE A 71 14.95 1.65 12.12
C ILE A 71 14.03 2.67 12.78
N ARG A 72 14.51 3.90 13.01
CA ARG A 72 13.70 4.96 13.64
C ARG A 72 12.50 5.34 12.76
N THR A 73 12.71 5.46 11.45
CA THR A 73 11.64 5.79 10.50
C THR A 73 10.57 4.70 10.44
N PHE A 74 10.96 3.42 10.53
CA PHE A 74 10.02 2.31 10.64
C PHE A 74 9.13 2.44 11.88
N TRP A 75 9.71 2.64 13.06
CA TRP A 75 8.92 2.73 14.30
C TRP A 75 8.02 3.96 14.34
N ILE A 76 8.48 5.11 13.85
CA ILE A 76 7.66 6.32 13.73
C ILE A 76 6.51 6.09 12.74
N GLY A 77 6.83 5.53 11.57
CA GLY A 77 5.84 5.20 10.55
C GLY A 77 4.80 4.18 11.03
N LEU A 78 5.22 3.17 11.79
CA LEU A 78 4.34 2.17 12.38
C LEU A 78 3.42 2.80 13.44
N LEU A 79 3.97 3.60 14.35
CA LEU A 79 3.19 4.27 15.39
C LEU A 79 2.14 5.20 14.77
N TYR A 80 2.56 6.07 13.84
CA TYR A 80 1.64 6.97 13.16
C TYR A 80 0.66 6.25 12.26
N GLY A 81 1.09 5.19 11.58
CA GLY A 81 0.23 4.34 10.77
C GLY A 81 -0.91 3.78 11.61
N VAL A 82 -0.60 3.18 12.75
CA VAL A 82 -1.61 2.64 13.68
C VAL A 82 -2.55 3.73 14.18
N VAL A 83 -2.02 4.87 14.65
CA VAL A 83 -2.83 5.98 15.17
C VAL A 83 -3.75 6.56 14.09
N PHE A 84 -3.22 6.82 12.89
CA PHE A 84 -3.99 7.40 11.79
C PHE A 84 -5.00 6.41 11.22
N SER A 85 -4.67 5.10 11.17
CA SER A 85 -5.62 4.04 10.82
C SER A 85 -6.79 4.00 11.79
N ILE A 86 -6.57 4.11 13.11
CA ILE A 86 -7.67 4.21 14.08
C ILE A 86 -8.50 5.48 13.83
N LEU A 87 -7.85 6.60 13.53
CA LEU A 87 -8.53 7.87 13.23
C LEU A 87 -9.34 7.84 11.92
N THR A 88 -9.13 6.86 11.03
CA THR A 88 -9.97 6.71 9.82
C THR A 88 -11.43 6.40 10.16
N LEU A 89 -11.70 5.83 11.34
CA LEU A 89 -13.07 5.62 11.85
C LEU A 89 -13.85 6.94 11.99
N VAL A 90 -13.14 8.07 12.12
CA VAL A 90 -13.71 9.43 12.23
C VAL A 90 -13.55 10.20 10.91
N VAL A 91 -13.26 9.51 9.78
CA VAL A 91 -12.98 10.05 8.43
C VAL A 91 -11.71 10.92 8.33
N ILE A 92 -11.31 11.61 9.41
CA ILE A 92 -10.13 12.47 9.48
C ILE A 92 -8.80 11.71 9.36
N GLY A 93 -8.80 10.38 9.54
CA GLY A 93 -7.61 9.56 9.33
C GLY A 93 -7.13 9.50 7.87
N PHE A 94 -8.01 9.68 6.87
CA PHE A 94 -7.64 9.63 5.46
C PHE A 94 -6.57 10.68 5.07
N PRO A 95 -6.77 12.00 5.32
CA PRO A 95 -5.75 12.99 5.02
C PRO A 95 -4.47 12.80 5.85
N LEU A 96 -4.57 12.26 7.07
CA LEU A 96 -3.41 11.98 7.91
C LEU A 96 -2.57 10.81 7.37
N LEU A 97 -3.20 9.75 6.85
CA LEU A 97 -2.50 8.66 6.17
C LEU A 97 -1.79 9.14 4.90
N LEU A 98 -2.39 10.07 4.15
CA LEU A 98 -1.75 10.66 2.98
C LEU A 98 -0.54 11.53 3.38
N ALA A 99 -0.68 12.34 4.43
CA ALA A 99 0.44 13.09 5.00
C ALA A 99 1.58 12.17 5.48
N LEU A 100 1.23 11.03 6.11
CA LEU A 100 2.21 10.01 6.51
C LEU A 100 2.93 9.39 5.31
N ALA A 101 2.21 9.09 4.22
CA ALA A 101 2.80 8.57 2.99
C ALA A 101 3.79 9.57 2.39
N VAL A 102 3.41 10.85 2.28
CA VAL A 102 4.31 11.92 1.80
C VAL A 102 5.54 12.05 2.69
N TRP A 103 5.36 12.03 4.02
CA TRP A 103 6.47 12.07 4.97
C TRP A 103 7.42 10.88 4.80
N LEU A 104 6.90 9.65 4.64
CA LEU A 104 7.71 8.45 4.39
C LEU A 104 8.50 8.57 3.07
N ILE A 105 7.87 9.04 1.99
CA ILE A 105 8.54 9.24 0.70
C ILE A 105 9.73 10.21 0.85
N ILE A 106 9.54 11.35 1.51
CA ILE A 106 10.60 12.34 1.73
C ILE A 106 11.77 11.73 2.51
N ARG A 107 11.48 10.98 3.58
CA ARG A 107 12.51 10.29 4.39
C ARG A 107 13.28 9.25 3.57
N CYS A 108 12.60 8.49 2.73
CA CYS A 108 13.22 7.53 1.81
C CYS A 108 14.14 8.22 0.80
N VAL A 109 13.68 9.30 0.15
CA VAL A 109 14.49 10.06 -0.82
C VAL A 109 15.74 10.67 -0.16
N LYS A 110 15.60 11.25 1.04
CA LYS A 110 16.73 11.80 1.78
C LYS A 110 17.75 10.73 2.18
N GLY A 111 17.28 9.60 2.72
CA GLY A 111 18.14 8.47 3.07
C GLY A 111 18.85 7.90 1.84
N PHE A 112 18.15 7.74 0.72
CA PHE A 112 18.72 7.23 -0.53
C PHE A 112 19.79 8.17 -1.11
N LYS A 113 19.54 9.49 -1.08
CA LYS A 113 20.54 10.48 -1.51
C LYS A 113 21.80 10.44 -0.64
N GLY A 114 21.68 10.31 0.68
CA GLY A 114 22.82 10.14 1.59
C GLY A 114 23.65 8.89 1.29
N LEU A 115 22.97 7.78 0.99
CA LEU A 115 23.59 6.51 0.59
C LEU A 115 24.43 6.66 -0.69
N GLN A 116 23.89 7.32 -1.72
CA GLN A 116 24.63 7.55 -2.98
C GLN A 116 25.88 8.40 -2.78
N GLU A 117 25.81 9.38 -1.89
CA GLU A 117 26.93 10.29 -1.61
C GLU A 117 27.94 9.69 -0.61
N LYS A 118 27.76 8.43 -0.16
CA LYS A 118 28.58 7.74 0.86
C LYS A 118 28.80 8.59 2.13
N ARG A 119 27.84 9.44 2.43
CA ARG A 119 27.90 10.38 3.55
C ARG A 119 26.84 10.02 4.56
N ALA A 120 27.15 10.15 5.84
CA ALA A 120 26.16 10.10 6.90
C ALA A 120 24.95 10.96 6.56
N PRO A 121 23.70 10.52 6.83
CA PRO A 121 22.54 11.37 6.68
C PRO A 121 22.72 12.58 7.60
N SER A 122 22.85 13.78 7.04
CA SER A 122 22.72 14.99 7.85
C SER A 122 21.31 15.01 8.46
N ASN A 123 21.19 15.46 9.71
CA ASN A 123 19.92 15.54 10.44
C ASN A 123 19.30 14.17 10.84
N VAL A 124 20.11 13.24 11.34
CA VAL A 124 19.65 11.95 11.90
C VAL A 124 18.65 12.09 13.06
N ASP A 125 18.68 13.21 13.78
CA ASP A 125 17.84 13.44 14.97
C ASP A 125 16.55 14.21 14.70
N THR A 126 16.43 14.86 13.54
CA THR A 126 15.28 15.72 13.26
C THR A 126 14.08 14.90 12.80
N TRP A 127 12.95 15.20 13.43
CA TRP A 127 11.72 14.42 13.30
C TRP A 127 10.89 14.79 12.07
N LEU A 128 11.16 15.96 11.50
CA LEU A 128 10.38 16.54 10.40
C LEU A 128 11.16 16.59 9.07
N PHE A 129 12.46 16.92 9.08
CA PHE A 129 13.27 17.10 7.87
C PHE A 129 14.73 16.69 8.03
#